data_AF-A0A0D6NM06-F1
#
_entry.id   AF-A0A0D6NM06-F1
#
_cell.length_a   1.000
_cell.length_b   1.000
_cell.length_c   1.000
_cell.angle_alpha   90.00
_cell.angle_beta   90.00
_cell.angle_gamma   90.00
#
_symmetry.space_group_name_H-M   'P 1'
#
loop_
_entity.id
_entity.type
_entity.pdbx_description
1 polymer ?
#
loop_
_entity_poly.entity_id
_entity_poly.type
_entity_poly.pdbx_seq_one_letter_code
_entity_poly.pdbx_strand_id
1 'polypeptide(L)'
;MSAPPTPRRKRSRPKSSTAQTQLTLYPHTNAVTPPKRQAKPARRPPAHAAQGPAQAPTATPKQADLFTHPLPPLPRQHLNAQDIRLTAIPIGHLATTPEKDQWLYLAVPEPTAAEYLAHGITLSRTHPLLLATLRGMQAWLAKLHEQEDPEQLDHICILRLHKTMVAELLEPEPDQSALFAAPFYWLKTF
;
A
#
# COMPACT_ATOMS: atom_id res chain seq x y z
N MET A 1 73.17 11.28 -14.84
CA MET A 1 72.58 11.59 -13.52
C MET A 1 71.16 11.06 -13.53
N SER A 2 70.93 9.97 -12.81
CA SER A 2 69.68 9.21 -12.76
C SER A 2 68.78 9.74 -11.64
N ALA A 3 67.48 9.90 -11.90
CA ALA A 3 66.48 10.20 -10.87
C ALA A 3 65.70 8.90 -10.51
N PRO A 4 65.67 8.47 -9.24
CA PRO A 4 64.85 7.36 -8.75
C PRO A 4 63.49 7.81 -8.15
N PRO A 5 62.59 6.87 -7.78
CA PRO A 5 61.14 7.00 -7.97
C PRO A 5 60.30 7.45 -6.75
N THR A 6 59.07 7.85 -7.07
CA THR A 6 57.91 8.22 -6.22
C THR A 6 57.50 7.19 -5.17
N PRO A 7 57.04 7.62 -3.97
CA PRO A 7 56.22 6.78 -3.09
C PRO A 7 54.72 7.17 -3.05
N ARG A 8 53.93 6.33 -3.73
CA ARG A 8 52.76 5.56 -3.22
C ARG A 8 51.82 6.20 -2.18
N ARG A 9 50.70 6.75 -2.66
CA ARG A 9 49.48 7.09 -1.90
C ARG A 9 48.83 5.83 -1.27
N LYS A 10 48.61 5.85 0.05
CA LYS A 10 47.74 4.89 0.75
C LYS A 10 46.28 5.22 0.44
N ARG A 11 45.57 4.33 -0.27
CA ARG A 11 44.11 4.34 -0.40
C ARG A 11 43.50 3.61 0.79
N SER A 12 42.74 4.32 1.60
CA SER A 12 41.80 3.74 2.56
C SER A 12 40.54 3.29 1.82
N ARG A 13 40.20 2.01 1.95
CA ARG A 13 38.92 1.41 1.55
C ARG A 13 37.83 1.82 2.57
N PRO A 14 36.68 2.36 2.17
CA PRO A 14 35.48 2.22 2.97
C PRO A 14 34.88 0.81 2.76
N LYS A 15 34.48 0.21 3.88
CA LYS A 15 33.91 -1.13 4.00
C LYS A 15 32.59 -1.24 3.24
N SER A 16 32.46 -2.34 2.51
CA SER A 16 31.21 -2.86 1.97
C SER A 16 30.22 -3.12 3.10
N SER A 17 29.11 -2.39 3.12
CA SER A 17 27.95 -2.72 3.94
C SER A 17 26.96 -3.46 3.04
N THR A 18 27.07 -4.78 3.03
CA THR A 18 26.10 -5.66 2.37
C THR A 18 24.83 -5.67 3.22
N ALA A 19 23.89 -4.79 2.91
CA ALA A 19 22.50 -4.98 3.30
C ALA A 19 21.83 -5.80 2.20
N GLN A 20 21.87 -7.12 2.35
CA GLN A 20 20.99 -8.03 1.63
C GLN A 20 19.57 -7.81 2.16
N THR A 21 18.78 -6.99 1.49
CA THR A 21 17.33 -6.98 1.71
C THR A 21 16.73 -8.08 0.86
N GLN A 22 16.39 -9.19 1.51
CA GLN A 22 15.67 -10.32 0.92
C GLN A 22 14.32 -9.85 0.37
N LEU A 23 14.08 -10.09 -0.93
CA LEU A 23 12.73 -10.24 -1.46
C LEU A 23 12.14 -11.51 -0.85
N THR A 24 11.17 -11.36 0.06
CA THR A 24 10.41 -12.51 0.55
C THR A 24 9.15 -12.69 -0.28
N LEU A 25 9.23 -13.59 -1.26
CA LEU A 25 8.06 -14.27 -1.82
C LEU A 25 7.46 -15.19 -0.72
N TYR A 26 6.16 -15.08 -0.44
CA TYR A 26 5.47 -16.01 0.45
C TYR A 26 4.46 -16.87 -0.33
N PRO A 27 4.63 -18.22 -0.32
CA PRO A 27 3.56 -19.14 -0.65
C PRO A 27 2.86 -19.73 0.60
N HIS A 28 1.55 -19.86 0.42
CA HIS A 28 0.51 -20.77 0.95
C HIS A 28 0.62 -21.63 2.23
N THR A 29 -0.53 -21.64 2.93
CA THR A 29 -1.19 -22.70 3.73
C THR A 29 -0.64 -23.04 5.12
N ASN A 30 -1.47 -22.86 6.16
CA ASN A 30 -2.37 -23.91 6.65
C ASN A 30 -3.29 -23.43 7.76
N ALA A 31 -4.52 -23.95 7.72
CA ALA A 31 -5.57 -23.77 8.71
C ALA A 31 -5.27 -24.54 10.00
N VAL A 32 -5.56 -23.96 11.17
CA VAL A 32 -5.88 -24.71 12.40
C VAL A 32 -6.94 -23.97 13.23
N THR A 33 -7.95 -24.77 13.57
CA THR A 33 -9.22 -24.61 14.29
C THR A 33 -9.12 -24.06 15.72
N PRO A 34 -10.14 -23.34 16.25
CA PRO A 34 -10.18 -22.88 17.64
C PRO A 34 -10.60 -23.97 18.65
N PRO A 35 -10.12 -23.95 19.91
CA PRO A 35 -10.56 -24.89 20.93
C PRO A 35 -11.87 -24.49 21.66
N LYS A 36 -12.54 -25.53 22.14
CA LYS A 36 -13.92 -25.65 22.63
C LYS A 36 -14.23 -24.97 23.97
N ARG A 37 -15.48 -24.47 24.09
CA ARG A 37 -16.20 -24.11 25.32
C ARG A 37 -16.27 -25.29 26.30
N GLN A 38 -16.06 -25.03 27.59
CA GLN A 38 -16.40 -25.93 28.69
C GLN A 38 -17.48 -25.32 29.60
N ALA A 39 -18.33 -26.21 30.11
CA ALA A 39 -19.61 -25.94 30.74
C ALA A 39 -19.54 -25.74 32.26
N LYS A 40 -20.60 -25.11 32.80
CA LYS A 40 -20.91 -24.86 34.22
C LYS A 40 -21.01 -26.14 35.07
N PRO A 41 -20.97 -25.99 36.41
CA PRO A 41 -22.14 -26.38 37.20
C PRO A 41 -22.55 -25.37 38.29
N ALA A 42 -23.59 -25.71 39.04
CA ALA A 42 -24.65 -24.82 39.53
C ALA A 42 -24.80 -24.71 41.07
N ARG A 43 -25.57 -23.68 41.46
CA ARG A 43 -26.47 -23.51 42.64
C ARG A 43 -25.90 -23.36 44.06
N ARG A 44 -26.39 -22.32 44.77
CA ARG A 44 -27.38 -22.42 45.87
C ARG A 44 -27.99 -21.02 46.19
N PRO A 45 -29.25 -20.94 46.68
CA PRO A 45 -29.92 -19.67 46.98
C PRO A 45 -29.77 -19.27 48.45
N PRO A 46 -30.09 -18.02 48.78
CA PRO A 46 -30.78 -17.74 50.05
C PRO A 46 -32.08 -16.96 49.84
N ALA A 47 -33.08 -17.34 50.62
CA ALA A 47 -34.31 -16.59 50.82
C ALA A 47 -34.05 -15.37 51.72
N HIS A 48 -34.71 -14.24 51.45
CA HIS A 48 -35.44 -13.50 52.49
C HIS A 48 -36.37 -12.45 51.87
N ALA A 49 -37.51 -12.29 52.52
CA ALA A 49 -38.63 -11.44 52.18
C ALA A 49 -38.34 -9.95 52.43
N ALA A 50 -38.95 -9.08 51.63
CA ALA A 50 -39.56 -7.83 52.08
C ALA A 50 -40.36 -7.21 50.93
N GLN A 51 -41.67 -7.07 51.12
CA GLN A 51 -42.54 -6.26 50.28
C GLN A 51 -42.26 -4.78 50.58
N GLY A 52 -41.88 -4.01 49.55
CA GLY A 52 -41.79 -2.56 49.57
C GLY A 52 -42.58 -1.98 48.38
N PRO A 53 -43.15 -0.77 48.50
CA PRO A 53 -44.12 -0.25 47.54
C PRO A 53 -43.52 -0.02 46.15
N ALA A 54 -44.34 -0.29 45.13
CA ALA A 54 -44.02 -0.20 43.71
C ALA A 54 -43.51 1.20 43.35
N GLN A 55 -42.21 1.30 43.04
CA GLN A 55 -41.64 2.47 42.38
C GLN A 55 -42.01 2.41 40.89
N ALA A 56 -42.54 3.52 40.37
CA ALA A 56 -42.83 3.70 38.96
C ALA A 56 -41.57 3.41 38.11
N PRO A 57 -41.71 2.78 36.93
CA PRO A 57 -40.57 2.50 36.08
C PRO A 57 -39.95 3.81 35.60
N THR A 58 -38.77 4.13 36.13
CA THR A 58 -37.85 5.09 35.54
C THR A 58 -37.58 4.63 34.12
N ALA A 59 -37.93 5.47 33.15
CA ALA A 59 -37.68 5.22 31.74
C ALA A 59 -36.18 5.00 31.54
N THR A 60 -35.80 3.73 31.40
CA THR A 60 -34.47 3.32 30.99
C THR A 60 -34.24 3.96 29.61
N PRO A 61 -33.11 4.64 29.36
CA PRO A 61 -32.81 5.07 28.00
C PRO A 61 -32.89 3.83 27.11
N LYS A 62 -33.79 3.85 26.12
CA LYS A 62 -33.94 2.77 25.14
C LYS A 62 -32.55 2.49 24.59
N GLN A 63 -31.97 1.37 24.99
CA GLN A 63 -30.72 0.88 24.45
C GLN A 63 -30.92 0.79 22.94
N ALA A 64 -30.24 1.65 22.18
CA ALA A 64 -30.26 1.59 20.74
C ALA A 64 -29.74 0.19 20.38
N ASP A 65 -30.61 -0.61 19.76
CA ASP A 65 -30.26 -1.96 19.39
C ASP A 65 -29.19 -1.88 18.29
N LEU A 66 -27.96 -2.24 18.67
CA LEU A 66 -26.74 -2.14 17.87
C LEU A 66 -26.82 -2.93 16.56
N PHE A 67 -27.78 -3.86 16.44
CA PHE A 67 -28.01 -4.67 15.24
C PHE A 67 -29.07 -4.08 14.31
N THR A 68 -29.74 -2.99 14.70
CA THR A 68 -30.72 -2.28 13.85
C THR A 68 -30.05 -1.36 12.83
N HIS A 69 -28.78 -1.02 13.05
CA HIS A 69 -28.03 -0.20 12.12
C HIS A 69 -27.58 -1.05 10.93
N PRO A 70 -27.78 -0.59 9.67
CA PRO A 70 -27.23 -1.27 8.51
C PRO A 70 -25.71 -1.36 8.68
N LEU A 71 -25.15 -2.51 8.29
CA LEU A 71 -23.70 -2.69 8.28
C LEU A 71 -23.05 -1.57 7.46
N PRO A 72 -21.92 -1.01 7.92
CA PRO A 72 -21.20 -0.03 7.12
C PRO A 72 -20.84 -0.65 5.76
N PRO A 73 -20.85 0.14 4.68
CA PRO A 73 -20.50 -0.35 3.36
C PRO A 73 -19.09 -0.95 3.38
N LEU A 74 -18.91 -2.06 2.68
CA LEU A 74 -17.60 -2.70 2.59
C LEU A 74 -16.61 -1.74 1.90
N PRO A 75 -15.32 -1.73 2.31
CA PRO A 75 -14.30 -0.93 1.65
C PRO A 75 -14.24 -1.25 0.16
N ARG A 76 -13.98 -0.24 -0.68
CA ARG A 76 -13.76 -0.46 -2.11
C ARG A 76 -12.49 -1.29 -2.29
N GLN A 77 -12.66 -2.53 -2.71
CA GLN A 77 -11.54 -3.44 -2.99
C GLN A 77 -11.11 -3.42 -4.46
N HIS A 78 -11.88 -2.75 -5.33
CA HIS A 78 -11.66 -2.76 -6.76
C HIS A 78 -11.91 -1.37 -7.34
N LEU A 79 -11.02 -0.93 -8.22
CA LEU A 79 -11.10 0.32 -8.95
C LEU A 79 -11.30 0.02 -10.43
N ASN A 80 -12.44 0.44 -10.98
CA ASN A 80 -12.68 0.32 -12.41
C ASN A 80 -11.73 1.24 -13.19
N ALA A 81 -11.15 0.73 -14.28
CA ALA A 81 -10.23 1.49 -15.13
C ALA A 81 -10.83 2.81 -15.64
N GLN A 82 -12.12 2.84 -15.99
CA GLN A 82 -12.78 4.06 -16.47
C GLN A 82 -12.99 5.09 -15.36
N ASP A 83 -13.40 4.64 -14.17
CA ASP A 83 -13.69 5.52 -13.03
C ASP A 83 -12.45 6.30 -12.59
N ILE A 84 -11.27 5.66 -12.66
CA ILE A 84 -9.99 6.30 -12.31
C ILE A 84 -9.25 6.90 -13.51
N ARG A 85 -9.86 6.83 -14.70
CA ARG A 85 -9.27 7.27 -15.99
C ARG A 85 -7.92 6.60 -16.28
N LEU A 86 -7.80 5.32 -15.95
CA LEU A 86 -6.58 4.54 -16.13
C LEU A 86 -6.20 4.51 -17.62
N THR A 87 -4.98 4.94 -17.93
CA THR A 87 -4.46 4.92 -19.31
C THR A 87 -3.01 4.51 -19.30
N ALA A 88 -2.58 3.75 -20.32
CA ALA A 88 -1.17 3.51 -20.58
C ALA A 88 -0.55 4.73 -21.26
N ILE A 89 0.71 4.99 -20.94
CA ILE A 89 1.51 6.01 -21.62
C ILE A 89 2.88 5.44 -22.01
N PRO A 90 3.39 5.78 -23.20
CA PRO A 90 4.77 5.44 -23.56
C PRO A 90 5.76 6.12 -22.61
N ILE A 91 6.83 5.41 -22.23
CA ILE A 91 7.90 5.95 -21.37
C ILE A 91 8.46 7.26 -21.95
N GLY A 92 8.68 7.32 -23.26
CA GLY A 92 9.19 8.51 -23.94
C GLY A 92 8.29 9.76 -23.82
N HIS A 93 6.99 9.59 -23.56
CA HIS A 93 6.08 10.73 -23.40
C HIS A 93 6.24 11.42 -22.04
N LEU A 94 6.76 10.74 -21.01
CA LEU A 94 6.92 11.33 -19.67
C LEU A 94 7.82 12.56 -19.67
N ALA A 95 8.85 12.60 -20.52
CA ALA A 95 9.77 13.74 -20.60
C ALA A 95 9.09 15.02 -21.14
N THR A 96 8.01 14.85 -21.91
CA THR A 96 7.28 15.95 -22.57
C THR A 96 6.02 16.37 -21.83
N THR A 97 5.62 15.63 -20.80
CA THR A 97 4.40 15.92 -20.02
C THR A 97 4.60 17.17 -19.15
N PRO A 98 3.63 18.09 -19.11
CA PRO A 98 3.72 19.29 -18.26
C PRO A 98 3.67 18.96 -16.77
N GLU A 99 4.40 19.71 -15.95
CA GLU A 99 4.56 19.45 -14.50
C GLU A 99 3.26 19.61 -13.67
N LYS A 100 2.33 20.47 -14.12
CA LYS A 100 1.04 20.70 -13.44
C LYS A 100 0.00 19.62 -13.76
N ASP A 101 0.42 18.36 -13.71
CA ASP A 101 -0.44 17.24 -14.10
C ASP A 101 -1.23 16.68 -12.91
N GLN A 102 -2.53 16.49 -13.08
CA GLN A 102 -3.44 15.95 -12.05
C GLN A 102 -3.36 14.42 -11.93
N TRP A 103 -2.25 13.85 -12.36
CA TRP A 103 -2.09 12.41 -12.57
C TRP A 103 -1.04 11.83 -11.63
N LEU A 104 -1.28 10.59 -11.26
CA LEU A 104 -0.31 9.73 -10.61
C LEU A 104 0.08 8.60 -11.56
N TYR A 105 1.32 8.17 -11.42
CA TYR A 105 1.97 7.24 -12.34
C TYR A 105 2.33 5.96 -11.59
N LEU A 106 2.13 4.83 -12.27
CA LEU A 106 2.41 3.49 -11.79
C LEU A 106 3.25 2.78 -12.84
N ALA A 107 4.36 2.17 -12.42
CA ALA A 107 5.17 1.31 -13.27
C ALA A 107 4.87 -0.16 -12.93
N VAL A 108 4.49 -0.94 -13.94
CA VAL A 108 4.16 -2.37 -13.79
C VAL A 108 4.64 -3.15 -15.01
N PRO A 109 4.84 -4.48 -14.90
CA PRO A 109 5.08 -5.32 -16.06
C PRO A 109 3.92 -5.24 -17.09
N GLU A 110 4.25 -5.38 -18.37
CA GLU A 110 3.27 -5.42 -19.47
C GLU A 110 2.04 -6.31 -19.23
N PRO A 111 2.16 -7.59 -18.80
CA PRO A 111 0.98 -8.43 -18.56
C PRO A 111 0.06 -7.86 -17.48
N THR A 112 0.63 -7.32 -16.40
CA THR A 112 -0.13 -6.67 -15.32
C THR A 112 -0.80 -5.39 -15.80
N ALA A 113 -0.13 -4.62 -16.67
CA ALA A 113 -0.74 -3.43 -17.27
C ALA A 113 -1.97 -3.78 -18.10
N ALA A 114 -1.89 -4.83 -18.92
CA ALA A 114 -3.01 -5.31 -19.72
C ALA A 114 -4.18 -5.76 -18.83
N GLU A 115 -3.91 -6.49 -17.75
CA GLU A 115 -4.94 -6.90 -16.77
C GLU A 115 -5.61 -5.68 -16.11
N TYR A 116 -4.83 -4.69 -15.67
CA TYR A 116 -5.37 -3.49 -15.03
C TYR A 116 -6.22 -2.65 -15.99
N LEU A 117 -5.83 -2.55 -17.25
CA LEU A 117 -6.61 -1.83 -18.26
C LEU A 117 -7.91 -2.56 -18.62
N ALA A 118 -7.89 -3.89 -18.68
CA ALA A 118 -9.05 -4.71 -19.04
C ALA A 118 -10.04 -4.88 -17.88
N HIS A 119 -9.53 -5.09 -16.67
CA HIS A 119 -10.33 -5.50 -15.53
C HIS A 119 -10.35 -4.49 -14.38
N GLY A 120 -9.54 -3.43 -14.43
CA GLY A 120 -9.35 -2.51 -13.32
C GLY A 120 -8.33 -3.01 -12.29
N ILE A 121 -8.16 -2.26 -11.22
CA ILE A 121 -7.14 -2.51 -10.20
C ILE A 121 -7.80 -3.09 -8.96
N THR A 122 -7.39 -4.30 -8.57
CA THR A 122 -7.73 -4.89 -7.28
C THR A 122 -6.77 -4.37 -6.21
N LEU A 123 -7.32 -3.74 -5.18
CA LEU A 123 -6.55 -3.16 -4.09
C LEU A 123 -6.22 -4.22 -3.05
N SER A 124 -4.97 -4.22 -2.61
CA SER A 124 -4.47 -5.13 -1.59
C SER A 124 -3.86 -4.35 -0.43
N ARG A 125 -4.19 -4.76 0.80
CA ARG A 125 -3.55 -4.21 2.01
C ARG A 125 -2.14 -4.74 2.19
N THR A 126 -1.90 -5.98 1.76
CA THR A 126 -0.62 -6.67 1.93
C THR A 126 0.35 -6.35 0.80
N HIS A 127 -0.18 -5.96 -0.36
CA HIS A 127 0.59 -5.61 -1.55
C HIS A 127 0.08 -4.27 -2.11
N PRO A 128 0.32 -3.16 -1.41
CA PRO A 128 -0.07 -1.84 -1.87
C PRO A 128 0.67 -1.48 -3.15
N LEU A 129 0.02 -0.74 -4.05
CA LEU A 129 0.67 -0.25 -5.27
C LEU A 129 1.38 1.07 -4.98
N LEU A 130 2.61 1.20 -5.49
CA LEU A 130 3.37 2.44 -5.38
C LEU A 130 3.03 3.38 -6.54
N LEU A 131 2.56 4.58 -6.20
CA LEU A 131 2.26 5.63 -7.15
C LEU A 131 3.22 6.80 -6.97
N ALA A 132 3.61 7.42 -8.08
CA ALA A 132 4.48 8.59 -8.09
C ALA A 132 3.82 9.78 -8.78
N THR A 133 4.21 10.99 -8.39
CA THR A 133 4.02 12.18 -9.25
C THR A 133 4.88 12.07 -10.51
N LEU A 134 4.60 12.89 -11.53
CA LEU A 134 5.39 12.91 -12.77
C LEU A 134 6.90 13.03 -12.50
N ARG A 135 7.29 13.98 -11.65
CA ARG A 135 8.70 14.20 -11.26
C ARG A 135 9.30 12.97 -10.56
N GLY A 136 8.53 12.33 -9.69
CA GLY A 136 8.97 11.11 -9.01
C GLY A 136 9.19 9.97 -10.00
N MET A 137 8.27 9.78 -10.95
CA MET A 137 8.38 8.76 -11.98
C MET A 137 9.58 9.01 -12.91
N GLN A 138 9.81 10.26 -13.31
CA GLN A 138 10.99 10.63 -14.11
C GLN A 138 12.31 10.37 -13.37
N ALA A 139 12.39 10.72 -12.07
CA ALA A 139 13.57 10.46 -11.27
C ALA A 139 13.81 8.96 -11.05
N TRP A 140 12.74 8.19 -10.87
CA TRP A 140 12.80 6.73 -10.77
C TRP A 140 13.28 6.08 -12.07
N LEU A 141 12.74 6.50 -13.23
CA LEU A 141 13.19 6.02 -14.54
C LEU A 141 14.66 6.36 -14.80
N ALA A 142 15.10 7.58 -14.46
CA ALA A 142 16.49 7.97 -14.60
C ALA A 142 17.42 7.06 -13.76
N LYS A 143 17.01 6.72 -12.53
CA LYS A 143 17.74 5.78 -11.69
C LYS A 143 17.75 4.36 -12.26
N LEU A 144 16.63 3.89 -12.83
CA LEU A 144 16.60 2.58 -13.48
C LEU A 144 17.56 2.50 -14.68
N HIS A 145 17.60 3.53 -15.52
CA HIS A 145 18.54 3.59 -16.64
C HIS A 145 20.02 3.52 -16.20
N GLU A 146 20.34 3.92 -14.97
CA GLU A 146 21.69 3.82 -14.41
C GLU A 146 22.02 2.42 -13.87
N GLN A 147 21.01 1.61 -13.52
CA GLN A 147 21.17 0.39 -12.73
C GLN A 147 20.83 -0.90 -13.48
N GLU A 148 19.88 -0.88 -14.40
CA GLU A 148 19.35 -2.08 -15.05
C GLU A 148 19.83 -2.24 -16.49
N ASP A 149 19.80 -3.49 -16.99
CA ASP A 149 20.01 -3.76 -18.40
C ASP A 149 18.85 -3.14 -19.20
N PRO A 150 19.12 -2.48 -20.34
CA PRO A 150 18.09 -1.81 -21.15
C PRO A 150 16.90 -2.71 -21.50
N GLU A 151 17.13 -4.02 -21.64
CA GLU A 151 16.12 -5.02 -21.96
C GLU A 151 15.05 -5.17 -20.86
N GLN A 152 15.36 -4.86 -19.59
CA GLN A 152 14.36 -4.92 -18.51
C GLN A 152 13.34 -3.78 -18.62
N LEU A 153 13.74 -2.61 -19.14
CA LEU A 153 12.83 -1.49 -19.34
C LEU A 153 11.81 -1.74 -20.45
N ASP A 154 12.14 -2.58 -21.43
CA ASP A 154 11.23 -2.95 -22.52
C ASP A 154 9.97 -3.69 -22.01
N HIS A 155 10.05 -4.30 -20.82
CA HIS A 155 8.93 -5.01 -20.21
C HIS A 155 8.12 -4.17 -19.22
N ILE A 156 8.51 -2.91 -18.99
CA ILE A 156 7.83 -2.00 -18.06
C ILE A 156 6.84 -1.13 -18.82
N CYS A 157 5.59 -1.17 -18.37
CA CYS A 157 4.53 -0.28 -18.80
C CYS A 157 4.25 0.78 -17.74
N ILE A 158 4.13 2.04 -18.18
CA ILE A 158 3.70 3.13 -17.31
C ILE A 158 2.21 3.36 -17.49
N LEU A 159 1.46 3.22 -16.41
CA LEU A 159 0.06 3.60 -16.32
C LEU A 159 -0.05 4.94 -15.61
N ARG A 160 -1.08 5.72 -15.97
CA ARG A 160 -1.48 6.91 -15.22
C ARG A 160 -2.95 6.84 -14.84
N LEU A 161 -3.26 7.44 -13.69
CA LEU A 161 -4.61 7.55 -13.15
C LEU A 161 -4.83 8.93 -12.53
N HIS A 162 -6.09 9.38 -12.47
CA HIS A 162 -6.41 10.72 -12.01
C HIS A 162 -6.38 10.79 -10.47
N LYS A 163 -5.56 11.69 -9.92
CA LYS A 163 -5.28 11.78 -8.47
C LYS A 163 -6.55 11.94 -7.64
N THR A 164 -7.49 12.79 -8.07
CA THR A 164 -8.72 13.06 -7.29
C THR A 164 -9.63 11.85 -7.18
N MET A 165 -9.56 10.90 -8.12
CA MET A 165 -10.46 9.74 -8.14
C MET A 165 -10.04 8.65 -7.13
N VAL A 166 -8.79 8.71 -6.67
CA VAL A 166 -8.24 7.76 -5.69
C VAL A 166 -7.77 8.43 -4.41
N ALA A 167 -8.01 9.73 -4.23
CA ALA A 167 -7.41 10.53 -3.15
C ALA A 167 -7.66 9.96 -1.75
N GLU A 168 -8.85 9.39 -1.52
CA GLU A 168 -9.21 8.77 -0.24
C GLU A 168 -8.41 7.50 0.05
N LEU A 169 -7.81 6.86 -0.95
CA LEU A 169 -7.08 5.60 -0.86
C LEU A 169 -5.56 5.78 -0.86
N LEU A 170 -5.11 7.04 -0.92
CA LEU A 170 -3.70 7.38 -0.95
C LEU A 170 -3.16 7.55 0.47
N GLU A 171 -2.08 6.84 0.76
CA GLU A 171 -1.25 7.08 1.93
C GLU A 171 0.11 7.62 1.48
N PRO A 172 0.63 8.70 2.08
CA PRO A 172 1.97 9.18 1.77
C PRO A 172 3.02 8.10 2.01
N GLU A 173 3.92 7.91 1.06
CA GLU A 173 5.09 7.05 1.22
C GLU A 173 6.31 7.95 1.48
N PRO A 174 6.96 7.89 2.67
CA PRO A 174 8.01 8.82 3.03
C PRO A 174 9.41 8.46 2.48
N ASP A 175 9.73 7.18 2.32
CA ASP A 175 11.11 6.74 2.05
C ASP A 175 11.48 6.97 0.59
N GLN A 176 10.65 6.54 -0.36
CA GLN A 176 10.81 6.86 -1.78
C GLN A 176 10.62 8.35 -2.02
N SER A 177 9.69 9.01 -1.30
CA SER A 177 9.54 10.46 -1.42
C SER A 177 10.82 11.21 -1.07
N ALA A 178 11.51 10.79 0.00
CA ALA A 178 12.81 11.35 0.38
C ALA A 178 13.90 10.99 -0.63
N LEU A 179 13.95 9.73 -1.07
CA LEU A 179 14.95 9.22 -2.01
C LEU A 179 14.97 9.98 -3.34
N PHE A 180 13.79 10.31 -3.88
CA PHE A 180 13.64 10.95 -5.19
C PHE A 180 13.29 12.44 -5.12
N ALA A 181 13.19 13.01 -3.91
CA ALA A 181 12.81 14.41 -3.69
C ALA A 181 11.51 14.81 -4.44
N ALA A 182 10.54 13.91 -4.48
CA ALA A 182 9.25 14.07 -5.15
C ALA A 182 8.19 13.21 -4.45
N PRO A 183 6.89 13.57 -4.47
CA PRO A 183 5.88 12.78 -3.75
C PRO A 183 5.61 11.40 -4.36
N PHE A 184 5.61 10.40 -3.47
CA PHE A 184 5.16 9.02 -3.68
C PHE A 184 4.02 8.68 -2.72
N TYR A 185 3.17 7.74 -3.12
CA TYR A 185 1.99 7.32 -2.38
C TYR A 185 1.79 5.81 -2.48
N TRP A 186 1.35 5.19 -1.39
CA TRP A 186 0.74 3.87 -1.43
C TRP A 186 -0.74 3.99 -1.81
N LEU A 187 -1.16 3.20 -2.79
CA LEU A 187 -2.55 2.97 -3.11
C LEU A 187 -2.99 1.66 -2.45
N LYS A 188 -3.82 1.77 -1.41
CA LYS A 188 -4.31 0.59 -0.66
C LYS A 188 -5.70 0.82 -0.08
N THR A 189 -6.36 -0.28 0.25
CA THR A 189 -7.61 -0.25 1.04
C THR A 189 -7.30 -0.18 2.53
N PHE A 190 -8.25 0.33 3.32
CA PHE A 190 -8.13 0.49 4.77
C PHE A 190 -8.37 -0.78 5.59
#